data_AF-A0A6A8FMS5-F1
#
_entry.id   AF-A0A6A8FMS5-F1
#
_cell.length_a   1.000
_cell.length_b   1.000
_cell.length_c   1.000
_cell.angle_alpha   90.00
_cell.angle_beta   90.00
_cell.angle_gamma   90.00
#
_symmetry.space_group_name_H-M   'P 1'
#
loop_
_entity.id
_entity.type
_entity.pdbx_description
1 polymer ?
#
loop_
_entity_poly.entity_id
_entity_poly.type
_entity_poly.pdbx_seq_one_letter_code
_entity_poly.pdbx_strand_id
1 'polypeptide(L)' 'MPQGDNLKILESYTRDVGRGVARIDYESMDSLSASTGDVIEIRGKRRTVAKCLP' A
#
# COMPACT_ATOMS: atom_id res chain seq x y z
N MET A 1 -19.08 -3.55 2.31
CA MET A 1 -18.31 -2.36 1.91
C MET A 1 -16.89 -2.62 2.37
N PRO A 2 -15.85 -2.55 1.52
CA PRO A 2 -14.50 -2.89 1.96
C PRO A 2 -14.12 -1.90 3.07
N GLN A 3 -13.82 -2.43 4.26
CA GLN A 3 -13.35 -1.64 5.37
C GLN A 3 -11.94 -1.18 4.99
N GLY A 4 -11.73 0.13 4.89
CA GLY A 4 -10.38 0.65 4.69
C GLY A 4 -9.64 0.57 6.02
N ASP A 5 -8.67 -0.31 6.11
CA ASP A 5 -7.81 -0.40 7.30
C ASP A 5 -6.95 0.86 7.43
N ASN A 6 -6.92 1.42 8.63
CA ASN A 6 -6.12 2.60 8.93
C ASN A 6 -4.69 2.17 9.24
N LEU A 7 -3.85 2.20 8.22
CA LEU A 7 -2.42 1.87 8.32
C LEU A 7 -1.57 3.11 8.60
N LYS A 8 -0.53 2.94 9.42
CA LYS A 8 0.45 3.98 9.68
C LYS A 8 1.46 4.02 8.53
N ILE A 9 1.53 5.16 7.84
CA ILE A 9 2.48 5.36 6.74
C ILE A 9 3.88 5.55 7.31
N LEU A 10 4.84 4.81 6.77
CA LEU A 10 6.26 4.92 7.05
C LEU A 10 7.02 5.38 5.81
N GLU A 11 8.24 5.90 6.01
CA GLU A 11 9.11 6.26 4.90
C GLU A 11 9.55 5.01 4.14
N SER A 12 9.48 5.08 2.81
CA SER A 12 9.90 3.97 1.95
C SER A 12 11.42 3.91 1.82
N TYR A 13 11.96 2.76 1.44
CA TYR A 13 13.38 2.62 1.18
C TYR A 13 13.78 3.52 0.00
N THR A 14 15.00 4.06 0.04
CA THR A 14 15.55 4.95 -0.99
C THR A 14 15.54 4.33 -2.40
N ARG A 15 15.49 3.00 -2.47
CA ARG A 15 15.45 2.21 -3.71
C ARG A 15 14.06 2.16 -4.34
N ASP A 16 13.01 2.34 -3.54
CA ASP A 16 11.61 2.24 -3.97
C ASP A 16 11.01 3.62 -4.30
N VAL A 17 11.74 4.69 -3.94
CA VAL A 17 11.40 6.07 -4.27
C VAL A 17 11.28 6.23 -5.78
N GLY A 18 10.15 6.80 -6.22
CA GLY A 18 9.85 7.07 -7.64
C GLY A 18 9.37 5.85 -8.44
N ARG A 19 9.27 4.66 -7.84
CA ARG A 19 8.78 3.45 -8.51
C ARG A 19 7.26 3.25 -8.40
N GLY A 20 6.57 4.05 -7.60
CA GLY A 20 5.13 3.91 -7.37
C GLY A 20 4.78 2.61 -6.65
N VAL A 21 5.63 2.19 -5.71
CA VAL A 21 5.50 0.96 -4.93
C VAL A 21 5.14 1.29 -3.49
N ALA A 22 4.19 0.57 -2.93
CA ALA A 22 3.86 0.59 -1.50
C ALA A 22 4.23 -0.75 -0.89
N ARG A 23 5.13 -0.73 0.10
CA ARG A 23 5.48 -1.92 0.87
C ARG A 23 4.48 -2.11 1.99
N ILE A 24 3.82 -3.27 1.98
CA ILE A 24 2.80 -3.62 2.96
C ILE A 24 3.16 -5.02 3.47
N ASP A 25 3.03 -5.26 4.76
CA ASP A 25 3.20 -6.59 5.35
C ASP A 25 2.08 -7.55 4.92
N TYR A 26 2.35 -8.86 5.01
CA TYR A 26 1.40 -9.89 4.61
C TYR A 26 0.09 -9.85 5.43
N GLU A 27 0.14 -9.45 6.70
CA GLU A 27 -1.04 -9.37 7.58
C GLU A 27 -2.00 -8.26 7.12
N SER A 28 -1.44 -7.10 6.79
CA SER A 28 -2.20 -5.98 6.24
C SER A 28 -2.71 -6.27 4.83
N MET A 29 -1.92 -6.95 3.99
CA MET A 29 -2.37 -7.41 2.67
C MET A 29 -3.55 -8.39 2.79
N ASP A 30 -3.50 -9.34 3.71
CA ASP A 30 -4.57 -10.32 3.94
C ASP A 30 -5.87 -9.62 4.40
N SER A 31 -5.74 -8.67 5.34
CA SER A 31 -6.84 -7.84 5.82
C SER A 31 -7.50 -7.02 4.69
N LEU A 32 -6.69 -6.49 3.78
CA LEU A 32 -7.13 -5.76 2.58
C LEU A 32 -7.53 -6.67 1.41
N SER A 33 -7.36 -7.99 1.54
CA SER A 33 -7.50 -8.97 0.45
C SER A 33 -6.71 -8.59 -0.82
N ALA A 34 -5.53 -7.98 -0.64
CA ALA A 34 -4.66 -7.55 -1.72
C ALA A 34 -3.54 -8.57 -1.96
N SER A 35 -3.19 -8.82 -3.22
CA SER A 35 -2.07 -9.71 -3.57
C SER A 35 -0.82 -8.94 -4.00
N THR A 36 0.33 -9.62 -3.99
CA THR A 36 1.58 -9.04 -4.51
C THR A 36 1.42 -8.69 -6.00
N GLY A 37 1.68 -7.43 -6.34
CA GLY A 37 1.56 -6.91 -7.71
C GLY A 37 0.24 -6.19 -8.00
N ASP A 38 -0.76 -6.29 -7.12
CA ASP A 38 -2.01 -5.55 -7.27
C ASP A 38 -1.81 -4.04 -7.07
N VAL A 39 -2.69 -3.25 -7.67
CA VAL A 39 -2.69 -1.80 -7.50
C VAL A 39 -3.65 -1.43 -6.38
N ILE A 40 -3.13 -0.75 -5.38
CA ILE A 40 -3.92 -0.23 -4.25
C ILE A 40 -4.10 1.27 -4.36
N GLU A 41 -5.25 1.76 -3.90
CA GLU A 41 -5.53 3.19 -3.78
C GLU A 41 -5.26 3.63 -2.34
N ILE A 42 -4.38 4.61 -2.17
CA ILE A 42 -4.06 5.21 -0.88
C ILE A 42 -4.86 6.51 -0.77
N ARG A 43 -5.79 6.54 0.19
CA ARG A 43 -6.63 7.70 0.49
C ARG A 43 -6.13 8.39 1.76
N GLY A 44 -5.24 9.37 1.58
CA GLY A 44 -4.79 10.25 2.67
C GLY A 44 -5.14 11.71 2.39
N LYS A 45 -4.19 12.61 2.66
CA LYS A 45 -4.29 14.05 2.31
C LYS A 45 -4.44 14.28 0.79
N ARG A 46 -3.85 13.39 0.00
CA ARG A 46 -4.01 13.31 -1.46
C ARG A 46 -4.31 11.86 -1.83
N ARG A 47 -5.10 11.67 -2.88
CA ARG A 47 -5.29 10.34 -3.46
C ARG A 47 -4.08 9.99 -4.31
N THR A 48 -3.52 8.82 -4.09
CA THR A 48 -2.45 8.27 -4.91
C THR A 48 -2.69 6.78 -5.10
N VAL A 49 -2.10 6.22 -6.15
CA VAL A 49 -2.10 4.78 -6.40
C VAL A 49 -0.68 4.26 -6.31
N ALA A 50 -0.54 3.02 -5.86
CA ALA A 50 0.75 2.34 -5.79
C ALA A 50 0.57 0.84 -6.04
N LYS A 51 1.64 0.17 -6.48
CA LYS A 51 1.67 -1.29 -6.54
C LYS A 51 1.99 -1.86 -5.17
N CYS A 52 1.19 -2.82 -4.75
CA CYS A 52 1.38 -3.57 -3.53
C CYS A 52 2.55 -4.54 -3.69
N LEU A 53 3.54 -4.42 -2.81
CA LEU A 53 4.69 -5.32 -2.74
C LEU A 53 4.95 -5.65 -1.26
N PRO A 54 5.39 -6.87 -0.93
CA PRO A 54 5.85 -7.21 0.42
C PRO A 54 7.25 -6.66 0.70
#